data_AF-A0A9E5KL89-F1
#
_entry.id   AF-A0A9E5KL89-F1
#
_cell.length_a   1.000
_cell.length_b   1.000
_cell.length_c   1.000
_cell.angle_alpha   90.00
_cell.angle_beta   90.00
_cell.angle_gamma   90.00
#
_symmetry.space_group_name_H-M   'P 1'
#
loop_
_entity.id
_entity.type
_entity.pdbx_description
1 polymer ?
#
loop_
_entity_poly.entity_id
_entity_poly.type
_entity_poly.pdbx_seq_one_letter_code
_entity_poly.pdbx_strand_id
1 'polypeptide(L)'
;MTKPRRGANVADLRSALGPLAWAEPLLDRFFNAKEFDEFLERILAAGRSDFFTSAKEQAQLSSSWSDECLARIPRQGPLIVMSNHPHGLADGIVAMDFLLRAR
;
A
#
# COMPACT_ATOMS: atom_id res chain seq x y z
N MET A 1 11.53 -19.73 9.07
CA MET A 1 11.80 -19.35 7.66
C MET A 1 10.48 -19.29 6.93
N THR A 2 9.87 -18.12 6.87
CA THR A 2 8.72 -17.84 6.02
C THR A 2 9.18 -17.96 4.57
N LYS A 3 8.52 -18.83 3.80
CA LYS A 3 8.76 -19.03 2.37
C LYS A 3 8.71 -17.64 1.68
N PRO A 4 9.65 -17.28 0.80
CA PRO A 4 9.53 -16.02 0.05
C PRO A 4 8.19 -16.06 -0.69
N ARG A 5 7.31 -15.10 -0.40
CA ARG A 5 6.04 -14.97 -1.10
C ARG A 5 6.40 -14.52 -2.51
N ARG A 6 6.48 -15.48 -3.42
CA ARG A 6 6.55 -15.22 -4.87
C ARG A 6 5.44 -14.23 -5.19
N GLY A 7 5.77 -13.16 -5.91
CA GLY A 7 4.84 -12.05 -6.21
C GLY A 7 3.43 -12.56 -6.48
N ALA A 8 2.55 -12.33 -5.50
CA ALA A 8 1.24 -12.95 -5.48
C ALA A 8 0.45 -12.48 -6.69
N ASN A 9 0.58 -11.20 -7.05
CA ASN A 9 -0.16 -10.62 -8.15
C ASN A 9 0.31 -11.14 -9.50
N VAL A 10 1.62 -11.31 -9.74
CA VAL A 10 2.13 -11.91 -10.99
C VAL A 10 1.76 -13.39 -11.09
N ALA A 11 1.91 -14.14 -10.00
CA ALA A 11 1.54 -15.55 -9.97
C ALA A 11 0.03 -15.76 -10.18
N ASP A 12 -0.79 -14.93 -9.55
CA ASP A 12 -2.25 -14.95 -9.66
C ASP A 12 -2.70 -14.51 -11.06
N LEU A 13 -2.06 -13.48 -11.65
CA LEU A 13 -2.32 -13.04 -13.03
C LEU A 13 -2.07 -14.18 -14.02
N ARG A 14 -0.90 -14.84 -13.92
CA ARG A 14 -0.56 -15.97 -14.78
C ARG A 14 -1.53 -17.14 -14.61
N SER A 15 -1.93 -17.44 -13.37
CA SER A 15 -2.91 -18.49 -13.07
C SER A 15 -4.29 -18.16 -13.64
N ALA A 16 -4.74 -16.90 -13.51
CA ALA A 16 -6.04 -16.44 -13.98
C ALA A 16 -6.14 -16.47 -15.52
N LEU A 17 -5.03 -16.21 -16.23
CA LEU A 17 -5.00 -16.20 -17.68
C LEU A 17 -5.04 -17.61 -18.31
N GLY A 18 -4.61 -18.66 -17.59
CA GLY A 18 -4.66 -20.05 -18.06
C GLY A 18 -4.07 -20.23 -19.47
N PRO A 19 -4.88 -20.62 -20.49
CA PRO A 19 -4.40 -20.79 -21.87
C PRO A 19 -3.94 -19.48 -22.54
N LEU A 20 -4.30 -18.32 -21.98
CA LEU A 20 -3.86 -16.99 -22.43
C LEU A 20 -2.62 -16.47 -21.70
N ALA A 21 -1.89 -17.33 -20.97
CA ALA A 21 -0.69 -16.94 -20.22
C ALA A 21 0.39 -16.27 -21.08
N TRP A 22 0.38 -16.45 -22.40
CA TRP A 22 1.27 -15.73 -23.32
C TRP A 22 1.09 -14.20 -23.26
N ALA A 23 -0.09 -13.72 -22.84
CA ALA A 23 -0.40 -12.29 -22.69
C ALA A 23 0.06 -11.71 -21.34
N GLU A 24 0.56 -12.53 -20.42
CA GLU A 24 1.06 -12.12 -19.09
C GLU A 24 2.01 -10.92 -19.16
N PRO A 25 3.04 -10.88 -20.03
CA PRO A 25 3.99 -9.75 -20.01
C PRO A 25 3.36 -8.42 -20.43
N LEU A 26 2.35 -8.47 -21.30
CA LEU A 26 1.63 -7.28 -21.76
C LEU A 26 0.70 -6.76 -20.66
N LEU A 27 -0.01 -7.66 -19.98
CA LEU A 27 -0.91 -7.32 -18.90
C LEU A 27 -0.15 -6.91 -17.63
N ASP A 28 0.96 -7.57 -17.31
CA ASP A 28 1.87 -7.16 -16.24
C ASP A 28 2.36 -5.73 -16.46
N ARG A 29 2.74 -5.36 -17.69
CA ARG A 29 3.13 -3.99 -18.02
C ARG A 29 1.99 -2.97 -17.97
N PHE A 30 0.75 -3.41 -18.18
CA PHE A 30 -0.42 -2.54 -18.09
C PHE A 30 -0.85 -2.31 -16.64
N PHE A 31 -0.78 -3.36 -15.81
CA PHE A 31 -1.20 -3.32 -14.40
C PHE A 31 -0.07 -3.06 -13.41
N ASN A 32 1.19 -3.10 -13.86
CA ASN A 32 2.40 -3.02 -13.05
C ASN A 32 2.39 -4.02 -11.87
N ALA A 33 1.92 -5.25 -12.11
CA ALA A 33 1.73 -6.25 -11.05
C ALA A 33 3.08 -6.62 -10.40
N LYS A 34 4.13 -6.78 -11.20
CA LYS A 34 5.48 -7.05 -10.72
C LYS A 34 6.04 -5.89 -9.88
N GLU A 35 5.86 -4.65 -10.32
CA GLU A 35 6.34 -3.47 -9.57
C GLU A 35 5.64 -3.36 -8.20
N PHE A 36 4.34 -3.68 -8.16
CA PHE A 36 3.58 -3.71 -6.92
C PHE A 36 4.05 -4.81 -5.97
N ASP A 37 4.31 -6.02 -6.48
CA ASP A 37 4.88 -7.12 -5.69
C ASP A 37 6.26 -6.74 -5.13
N GLU A 38 7.14 -6.15 -5.95
CA GLU A 38 8.45 -5.65 -5.50
C GLU A 38 8.31 -4.55 -4.45
N PHE A 39 7.34 -3.64 -4.61
CA PHE A 39 7.04 -2.60 -3.63
C PHE A 39 6.62 -3.19 -2.29
N LEU A 40 5.70 -4.16 -2.29
CA LEU A 40 5.25 -4.82 -1.06
C LEU A 40 6.40 -5.54 -0.36
N GLU A 41 7.24 -6.26 -1.10
CA GLU A 41 8.42 -6.92 -0.54
C GLU A 41 9.40 -5.91 0.10
N ARG A 42 9.62 -4.74 -0.52
CA ARG A 42 10.42 -3.66 0.10
C ARG A 42 9.83 -3.18 1.42
N ILE A 43 8.50 -3.03 1.50
CA ILE A 43 7.82 -2.62 2.74
C ILE A 43 8.01 -3.65 3.84
N LEU A 44 7.81 -4.92 3.53
CA LEU A 44 7.91 -6.01 4.51
C LEU A 44 9.35 -6.25 4.95
N ALA A 45 10.31 -6.11 4.03
CA ALA A 45 11.74 -6.23 4.32
C ALA A 45 12.28 -5.07 5.18
N ALA A 46 11.63 -3.90 5.17
CA ALA A 46 12.04 -2.75 5.98
C ALA A 46 11.91 -2.98 7.49
N GLY A 47 11.13 -3.99 7.92
CA GLY A 47 11.17 -4.51 9.29
C GLY A 47 10.60 -3.59 10.38
N ARG A 48 9.85 -2.53 10.04
CA ARG A 48 9.15 -1.71 11.05
C ARG A 48 7.87 -2.39 11.52
N SER A 49 7.44 -2.04 12.73
CA SER A 49 6.14 -2.46 13.31
C SER A 49 4.95 -1.98 12.48
N ASP A 50 5.02 -0.77 11.95
CA ASP A 50 3.88 -0.09 11.35
C ASP A 50 3.97 -0.12 9.83
N PHE A 51 3.11 -0.95 9.23
CA PHE A 51 3.07 -1.16 7.77
C PHE A 51 2.92 0.14 6.99
N PHE A 52 1.99 1.01 7.38
CA PHE A 52 1.69 2.24 6.63
C PHE A 52 2.82 3.28 6.72
N THR A 53 3.51 3.35 7.85
CA THR A 53 4.68 4.23 8.00
C THR A 53 5.82 3.74 7.11
N SER A 54 6.10 2.43 7.08
CA SER A 54 7.05 1.84 6.14
C SER A 54 6.63 2.07 4.68
N ALA A 55 5.35 1.87 4.37
CA ALA A 55 4.82 2.06 3.01
C ALA A 55 4.99 3.51 2.53
N LYS A 56 4.75 4.49 3.41
CA LYS A 56 4.96 5.91 3.12
C LYS A 56 6.42 6.21 2.80
N GLU A 57 7.35 5.68 3.60
CA GLU A 57 8.79 5.86 3.40
C GLU A 57 9.28 5.19 2.11
N GLN A 58 8.89 3.94 1.85
CA GLN A 58 9.26 3.22 0.63
C GLN A 58 8.63 3.82 -0.63
N ALA A 59 7.44 4.42 -0.51
CA ALA A 59 6.78 5.17 -1.57
C ALA A 59 7.33 6.61 -1.72
N GLN A 60 8.25 7.03 -0.85
CA GLN A 60 8.83 8.37 -0.82
C GLN A 60 7.77 9.48 -0.74
N LEU A 61 6.67 9.21 -0.04
CA LEU A 61 5.56 10.14 0.12
C LEU A 61 5.85 11.12 1.27
N SER A 62 5.81 12.40 0.97
CA SER A 62 5.86 13.46 1.98
C SER A 62 4.46 13.99 2.27
N SER A 63 4.16 14.17 3.55
CA SER A 63 2.93 14.83 3.99
C SER A 63 3.19 15.56 5.30
N SER A 64 2.62 16.76 5.41
CA SER A 64 2.70 17.60 6.59
C SER A 64 1.30 17.99 7.03
N TRP A 65 1.08 17.95 8.34
CA TRP A 65 -0.17 18.32 8.97
C TRP A 65 0.16 19.14 10.21
N SER A 66 -0.71 20.07 10.58
CA SER A 66 -0.55 20.77 11.85
C SER A 66 -1.01 19.86 13.00
N ASP A 67 -0.43 20.05 14.19
CA ASP A 67 -0.79 19.26 15.38
C ASP A 67 -2.25 19.50 15.79
N GLU A 68 -2.79 20.69 15.50
CA GLU A 68 -4.21 21.00 15.70
C GLU A 68 -5.12 20.10 14.85
N CYS A 69 -4.65 19.67 13.67
CA CYS A 69 -5.40 18.78 12.79
C CYS A 69 -5.51 17.38 13.43
N LEU A 70 -4.40 16.85 13.96
CA LEU A 70 -4.39 15.57 14.69
C LEU A 70 -5.24 15.64 15.96
N ALA A 71 -5.18 16.77 16.69
CA ALA A 71 -5.92 16.96 17.94
C ALA A 71 -7.44 16.94 17.77
N ARG A 72 -7.96 17.24 16.57
CA ARG A 72 -9.40 17.21 16.26
C ARG A 72 -9.95 15.80 16.08
N ILE A 73 -9.09 14.80 15.88
CA ILE A 73 -9.53 13.42 15.68
C ILE A 73 -9.92 12.83 17.04
N PRO A 74 -11.16 12.32 17.19
CA PRO A 74 -11.58 11.68 18.44
C PRO A 74 -10.60 10.57 18.83
N ARG A 75 -10.15 10.53 20.09
CA ARG A 75 -9.26 9.48 20.61
C ARG A 75 -10.00 8.18 20.94
N GLN A 76 -11.31 8.26 21.18
CA GLN A 76 -12.15 7.14 21.55
C GLN A 76 -13.45 7.17 20.74
N GLY A 77 -14.13 6.04 20.69
CA GLY A 77 -15.36 5.89 19.93
C GLY A 77 -15.14 5.70 18.41
N PRO A 78 -16.24 5.51 17.67
CA PRO A 78 -16.21 5.24 16.24
C PRO A 78 -15.68 6.46 15.47
N LEU A 79 -14.91 6.18 14.41
CA LEU A 79 -14.40 7.17 13.48
C LEU A 79 -14.70 6.72 12.07
N ILE A 80 -15.31 7.59 11.27
CA ILE A 80 -15.51 7.38 9.85
C ILE A 80 -14.53 8.28 9.11
N VAL A 81 -13.75 7.69 8.22
CA VAL A 81 -12.76 8.39 7.39
C VAL A 81 -13.30 8.40 5.97
N MET A 82 -13.40 9.59 5.39
CA MET A 82 -13.85 9.78 4.02
C MET A 82 -12.81 10.58 3.27
N SER A 83 -12.46 10.14 2.07
CA SER A 83 -11.54 10.84 1.20
C SER A 83 -12.01 10.68 -0.25
N ASN A 84 -11.88 11.75 -1.02
CA ASN A 84 -11.75 11.59 -2.45
C ASN A 84 -10.30 11.08 -2.68
N HIS A 85 -10.10 10.02 -3.46
CA HIS A 85 -8.78 9.41 -3.64
C HIS A 85 -8.28 9.64 -5.07
N PRO A 86 -8.01 10.90 -5.49
CA PRO A 86 -7.58 11.19 -6.85
C PRO A 86 -6.22 10.54 -7.17
N HIS A 87 -5.39 10.23 -6.16
CA HIS A 87 -4.09 9.57 -6.32
C HIS A 87 -4.10 8.10 -5.89
N GLY A 88 -5.28 7.53 -5.59
CA GLY A 88 -5.44 6.11 -5.29
C GLY A 88 -4.68 5.66 -4.05
N LEU A 89 -3.78 4.68 -4.22
CA LEU A 89 -3.06 4.03 -3.12
C LEU A 89 -2.27 5.01 -2.25
N ALA A 90 -1.65 6.03 -2.86
CA ALA A 90 -0.84 7.01 -2.13
C ALA A 90 -1.67 7.76 -1.06
N ASP A 91 -2.90 8.14 -1.41
CA ASP A 91 -3.82 8.82 -0.49
C ASP A 91 -4.18 7.90 0.68
N GLY A 92 -4.40 6.60 0.39
CA GLY A 92 -4.68 5.60 1.42
C GLY A 92 -3.50 5.42 2.39
N ILE A 93 -2.28 5.32 1.87
CA ILE A 93 -1.06 5.19 2.69
C ILE A 93 -0.90 6.41 3.60
N VAL A 94 -1.05 7.61 3.06
CA VAL A 94 -0.92 8.85 3.84
C VAL A 94 -2.03 8.99 4.87
N ALA A 95 -3.28 8.67 4.52
CA ALA A 95 -4.41 8.74 5.44
C ALA A 95 -4.23 7.77 6.63
N MET A 96 -3.75 6.55 6.39
CA MET A 96 -3.52 5.59 7.46
C MET A 96 -2.31 5.94 8.32
N ASP A 97 -1.19 6.41 7.75
CA ASP A 97 -0.06 6.96 8.52
C ASP A 97 -0.50 8.14 9.40
N PHE A 98 -1.39 9.00 8.90
CA PHE A 98 -1.96 10.10 9.67
C PHE A 98 -2.81 9.61 10.86
N LEU A 99 -3.64 8.58 10.66
CA LEU A 99 -4.45 8.00 11.74
C LEU A 99 -3.61 7.27 12.79
N LEU A 100 -2.55 6.58 12.40
CA LEU A 100 -1.59 5.95 13.34
C LEU A 100 -0.88 6.97 14.22
N ARG A 101 -0.68 8.21 13.75
CA ARG A 101 -0.14 9.30 14.58
C ARG A 101 -1.20 9.86 15.53
N ALA A 102 -2.47 9.80 15.14
CA ALA A 102 -3.58 10.37 15.89
C ALA A 102 -4.17 9.43 16.94
N ARG A 103 -3.86 8.13 16.94
CA ARG A 103 -4.45 7.12 17.84
C ARG A 103 -3.40 6.14 18.30
#